data_AF-A0AA40DFX7-F1
#
_entry.id   AF-A0AA40DFX7-F1
#
_cell.length_a   1.000
_cell.length_b   1.000
_cell.length_c   1.000
_cell.angle_alpha   90.00
_cell.angle_beta   90.00
_cell.angle_gamma   90.00
#
_symmetry.space_group_name_H-M   'P 1'
#
loop_
_entity.id
_entity.type
_entity.pdbx_description
1 polymer ?
#
loop_
_entity_poly.entity_id
_entity_poly.type
_entity_poly.pdbx_seq_one_letter_code
_entity_poly.pdbx_strand_id
1 'polypeptide(L)'
;MPDRFSNLDEARRWWDAVQHWTLQFPRAVVAPIATSLSTSSPATDGDTVVFLGSRVIPGLEDMQRAHLGTLEQWSAAFWLVFSAAEANKAADPLPYHQAVSILLQYILSLVCVRSVCFGDSAALQEMTAAFRDIVRLAEIMVSNQPKGPGSAKVFTMDNGPTLALFVAATKCTDLGVRADAVALLNRFPRRDAFWDTMAVMNLATSTVNPACDQN
;
A
#
# COMPACT_ATOMS: atom_id res chain seq x y z
N MET A 1 7.50 -21.30 4.05
CA MET A 1 8.01 -20.64 2.83
C MET A 1 9.50 -20.93 2.73
N PRO A 2 10.06 -21.15 1.52
CA PRO A 2 11.50 -21.39 1.34
C PRO A 2 12.31 -20.11 1.61
N ASP A 3 13.61 -20.29 1.91
CA ASP A 3 14.52 -19.17 2.16
C ASP A 3 14.90 -18.39 0.89
N ARG A 4 14.66 -18.99 -0.28
CA ARG A 4 14.93 -18.41 -1.61
C ARG A 4 13.89 -18.91 -2.60
N PHE A 5 13.53 -18.08 -3.57
CA PHE A 5 12.70 -18.48 -4.70
C PHE A 5 13.55 -18.74 -5.94
N SER A 6 13.16 -19.75 -6.72
CA SER A 6 13.86 -20.17 -7.93
C SER A 6 13.53 -19.27 -9.12
N ASN A 7 12.33 -18.71 -9.15
CA ASN A 7 11.81 -17.85 -10.22
C ASN A 7 10.67 -16.97 -9.73
N LEU A 8 10.20 -16.09 -10.62
CA LEU A 8 9.15 -15.12 -10.30
C LEU A 8 7.78 -15.77 -10.06
N ASP A 9 7.48 -16.89 -10.72
CA ASP A 9 6.23 -17.62 -10.51
C ASP A 9 6.15 -18.26 -9.12
N GLU A 10 7.27 -18.80 -8.63
CA GLU A 10 7.38 -19.29 -7.26
C GLU A 10 7.24 -18.15 -6.25
N ALA A 11 7.93 -17.03 -6.48
CA ALA A 11 7.80 -15.85 -5.64
C ALA A 11 6.36 -15.33 -5.60
N ARG A 12 5.66 -15.33 -6.74
CA ARG A 12 4.26 -14.90 -6.84
C ARG A 12 3.32 -15.83 -6.09
N ARG A 13 3.46 -17.15 -6.24
CA ARG A 13 2.63 -18.12 -5.51
C ARG A 13 2.76 -17.96 -4.00
N TRP A 14 3.98 -17.77 -3.50
CA TRP A 14 4.20 -17.51 -2.08
C TRP A 14 3.70 -16.13 -1.67
N TRP A 15 3.82 -15.13 -2.53
CA TRP A 15 3.23 -13.81 -2.28
C TRP A 15 1.72 -13.87 -2.12
N ASP A 16 1.00 -14.60 -2.97
CA ASP A 16 -0.46 -14.71 -2.87
C ASP A 16 -0.88 -15.32 -1.51
N ALA A 17 -0.13 -16.31 -1.01
CA ALA A 17 -0.36 -16.89 0.32
C ALA A 17 -0.04 -15.91 1.46
N VAL A 18 1.11 -15.22 1.38
CA VAL A 18 1.53 -14.22 2.38
C VAL A 18 0.57 -13.03 2.40
N GLN A 19 0.15 -12.55 1.23
CA GLN A 19 -0.81 -11.46 1.08
C GLN A 19 -2.17 -11.85 1.67
N HIS A 20 -2.68 -13.04 1.34
CA HIS A 20 -3.94 -13.52 1.92
C HIS A 20 -3.90 -13.57 3.45
N TRP A 21 -2.81 -14.10 4.00
CA TRP A 21 -2.61 -14.14 5.45
C TRP A 21 -2.45 -12.72 6.03
N THR A 22 -1.70 -11.84 5.38
CA THR A 22 -1.50 -10.44 5.81
C THR A 22 -2.80 -9.64 5.81
N LEU A 23 -3.74 -9.94 4.91
CA LEU A 23 -5.08 -9.32 4.90
C LEU A 23 -5.93 -9.70 6.12
N GLN A 24 -5.57 -10.73 6.88
CA GLN A 24 -6.24 -11.05 8.14
C GLN A 24 -5.92 -10.01 9.22
N PHE A 25 -4.73 -9.41 9.20
CA PHE A 25 -4.32 -8.39 10.17
C PHE A 25 -5.25 -7.17 10.20
N PRO A 26 -5.49 -6.42 9.10
CA PRO A 26 -6.41 -5.29 9.12
C PRO A 26 -7.83 -5.72 9.47
N ARG A 27 -8.26 -6.95 9.16
CA ARG A 27 -9.58 -7.45 9.60
C ARG A 27 -9.67 -7.61 11.12
N ALA A 28 -8.61 -8.16 11.72
CA ALA A 28 -8.52 -8.33 13.18
C ALA A 28 -8.35 -7.00 13.92
N VAL A 29 -7.79 -5.98 13.26
CA VAL A 29 -7.51 -4.67 13.87
C VAL A 29 -8.61 -3.64 13.64
N VAL A 30 -9.04 -3.44 12.39
CA VAL A 30 -9.95 -2.36 12.01
C VAL A 30 -11.38 -2.59 12.54
N ALA A 31 -11.89 -3.82 12.53
CA ALA A 31 -13.27 -4.09 12.93
C ALA A 31 -13.52 -3.86 14.44
N PRO A 32 -12.66 -4.34 15.37
CA PRO A 32 -12.82 -4.05 16.79
C PRO A 32 -12.66 -2.56 17.09
N ILE A 33 -11.65 -1.92 16.49
CA ILE A 33 -11.40 -0.48 16.66
C ILE A 33 -12.61 0.33 16.19
N ALA A 34 -13.14 0.06 15.00
CA ALA A 34 -14.31 0.77 14.47
C ALA A 34 -15.56 0.59 15.34
N THR A 35 -15.73 -0.59 15.93
CA THR A 35 -16.84 -0.89 16.86
C THR A 35 -16.68 -0.07 18.15
N SER A 36 -15.48 -0.01 18.72
CA SER A 36 -15.19 0.79 19.90
C SER A 36 -15.37 2.29 19.62
N LEU A 37 -14.89 2.78 18.47
CA LEU A 37 -15.03 4.18 18.08
C LEU A 37 -16.50 4.59 17.88
N SER A 38 -17.34 3.69 17.37
CA SER A 38 -18.79 3.94 17.22
C SER A 38 -19.52 4.10 18.56
N THR A 39 -18.90 3.68 19.67
CA THR A 39 -19.43 3.87 21.04
C THR A 39 -18.86 5.10 21.76
N SER A 40 -17.90 5.80 21.16
CA SER A 40 -17.22 6.98 21.72
C SER A 40 -17.37 8.23 20.82
N SER A 41 -17.25 9.42 21.39
CA SER A 41 -17.44 10.73 20.72
C SER A 41 -16.45 10.99 19.55
N PRO A 42 -16.79 11.76 18.50
CA PRO A 42 -16.14 11.68 17.18
C PRO A 42 -14.80 12.43 16.99
N ALA A 43 -14.13 12.85 18.06
CA ALA A 43 -12.83 13.52 17.95
C ALA A 43 -11.72 12.57 18.41
N THR A 44 -11.24 11.72 17.50
CA THR A 44 -10.16 10.77 17.83
C THR A 44 -9.00 10.94 16.86
N ASP A 45 -7.87 11.37 17.39
CA ASP A 45 -6.58 11.47 16.68
C ASP A 45 -5.98 10.08 16.44
N GLY A 46 -5.04 9.96 15.49
CA GLY A 46 -4.40 8.69 15.10
C GLY A 46 -3.75 7.96 16.28
N ASP A 47 -3.05 8.68 17.15
CA ASP A 47 -2.44 8.13 18.36
C ASP A 47 -3.47 7.50 19.32
N THR A 48 -4.70 8.02 19.32
CA THR A 48 -5.78 7.46 20.13
C THR A 48 -6.28 6.13 19.55
N VAL A 49 -6.22 5.95 18.22
CA VAL A 49 -6.58 4.69 17.55
C VAL A 49 -5.62 3.56 17.92
N VAL A 50 -4.32 3.83 17.97
CA VAL A 50 -3.30 2.85 18.37
C VAL A 50 -3.45 2.48 19.85
N PHE A 51 -3.61 3.50 20.70
CA PHE A 51 -3.80 3.30 22.14
C PHE A 51 -5.08 2.52 22.47
N LEU A 52 -6.19 2.83 21.78
CA LEU A 52 -7.42 2.06 21.89
C LEU A 52 -7.25 0.64 21.35
N GLY A 53 -6.55 0.47 20.23
CA GLY A 53 -6.24 -0.84 19.64
C GLY A 53 -5.53 -1.76 20.62
N SER A 54 -4.48 -1.29 21.30
CA SER A 54 -3.74 -2.06 22.31
C SER A 54 -4.61 -2.50 23.51
N ARG A 55 -5.58 -1.65 23.92
CA ARG A 55 -6.52 -1.99 25.01
C ARG A 55 -7.62 -2.94 24.58
N VAL A 56 -8.11 -2.80 23.35
CA VAL A 56 -9.27 -3.54 22.82
C VAL A 56 -8.85 -4.90 22.25
N ILE A 57 -7.60 -5.02 21.79
CA ILE A 57 -7.10 -6.22 21.11
C ILE A 57 -5.92 -6.80 21.92
N PRO A 58 -6.19 -7.75 22.82
CA PRO A 58 -5.14 -8.47 23.52
C PRO A 58 -4.17 -9.14 22.54
N GLY A 59 -2.87 -8.98 22.77
CA GLY A 59 -1.83 -9.59 21.92
C GLY A 59 -1.61 -8.90 20.57
N LEU A 60 -2.08 -7.66 20.40
CA LEU A 60 -1.88 -6.89 19.15
C LEU A 60 -0.41 -6.79 18.74
N GLU A 61 0.50 -6.55 19.69
CA GLU A 61 1.94 -6.45 19.41
C GLU A 61 2.53 -7.78 18.92
N ASP A 62 2.14 -8.90 19.54
CA ASP A 62 2.59 -10.23 19.13
C ASP A 62 2.05 -10.59 17.74
N MET A 63 0.78 -10.24 17.48
CA MET A 63 0.16 -10.40 16.17
C MET A 63 0.88 -9.55 15.12
N GLN A 64 1.16 -8.28 15.41
CA GLN A 64 1.89 -7.39 14.50
C GLN A 64 3.28 -7.94 14.21
N ARG A 65 4.02 -8.35 15.25
CA ARG A 65 5.37 -8.92 15.13
C ARG A 65 5.37 -10.19 14.26
N ALA A 66 4.40 -11.08 14.45
CA ALA A 66 4.26 -12.27 13.62
C ALA A 66 4.04 -11.89 12.14
N HIS A 67 3.20 -10.89 11.87
CA HIS A 67 2.92 -10.44 10.51
C HIS A 67 4.14 -9.80 9.83
N LEU A 68 4.86 -8.94 10.56
CA LEU A 68 6.10 -8.34 10.07
C LEU A 68 7.17 -9.39 9.80
N GLY A 69 7.34 -10.37 10.69
CA GLY A 69 8.33 -11.45 10.51
C GLY A 69 8.10 -12.26 9.23
N THR A 70 6.85 -12.59 8.90
CA THR A 70 6.52 -13.28 7.65
C THR A 70 6.80 -12.41 6.41
N LEU A 71 6.47 -11.11 6.48
CA LEU A 71 6.74 -10.16 5.39
C LEU A 71 8.25 -9.99 5.16
N GLU A 72 9.04 -9.88 6.22
CA GLU A 72 10.51 -9.78 6.15
C GLU A 72 11.14 -11.05 5.60
N GLN A 73 10.65 -12.22 6.02
CA GLN A 73 11.11 -13.50 5.45
C GLN A 73 10.83 -13.57 3.95
N TRP A 74 9.64 -13.09 3.52
CA TRP A 74 9.24 -13.15 2.11
C TRP A 74 10.10 -12.20 1.27
N SER A 75 10.36 -10.98 1.74
CA SER A 75 11.16 -10.00 1.00
C SER A 75 12.62 -10.43 0.87
N ALA A 76 13.18 -11.06 1.91
CA ALA A 76 14.52 -11.63 1.86
C ALA A 76 14.64 -12.72 0.77
N ALA A 77 13.65 -13.61 0.67
CA ALA A 77 13.61 -14.65 -0.37
C ALA A 77 13.36 -14.08 -1.78
N PHE A 78 12.60 -12.99 -1.88
CA PHE A 78 12.24 -12.33 -3.14
C PHE A 78 13.39 -11.55 -3.79
N TRP A 79 14.29 -10.98 -2.99
CA TRP A 79 15.29 -10.03 -3.48
C TRP A 79 16.16 -10.57 -4.63
N LEU A 80 16.56 -11.84 -4.56
CA LEU A 80 17.37 -12.48 -5.60
C LEU A 80 16.66 -12.51 -6.96
N VAL A 81 15.36 -12.86 -6.96
CA VAL A 81 14.56 -12.91 -8.18
C VAL A 81 14.29 -11.51 -8.71
N PHE A 82 14.03 -10.55 -7.82
CA PHE A 82 13.85 -9.14 -8.20
C PHE A 82 15.11 -8.58 -8.87
N SER A 83 16.29 -8.76 -8.27
CA SER A 83 17.56 -8.28 -8.85
C SER A 83 17.86 -8.92 -10.20
N ALA A 84 17.56 -10.21 -10.39
CA ALA A 84 17.72 -10.87 -11.68
C ALA A 84 16.78 -10.28 -12.75
N ALA A 85 15.52 -10.03 -12.40
CA ALA A 85 14.56 -9.40 -13.30
C ALA A 85 14.96 -7.96 -13.65
N GLU A 86 15.46 -7.20 -12.67
CA GLU A 86 15.96 -5.84 -12.89
C GLU A 86 17.18 -5.80 -13.81
N ALA A 87 18.14 -6.71 -13.63
CA ALA A 87 19.32 -6.79 -14.47
C ALA A 87 18.96 -7.12 -15.94
N ASN A 88 17.91 -7.89 -16.16
CA ASN A 88 17.47 -8.31 -17.49
C ASN A 88 16.43 -7.39 -18.15
N LYS A 89 16.00 -6.31 -17.49
CA LYS A 89 14.86 -5.47 -17.93
C LYS A 89 15.01 -4.84 -19.32
N ALA A 90 16.24 -4.64 -19.78
CA ALA A 90 16.52 -4.09 -21.12
C ALA A 90 16.27 -5.11 -22.23
N ALA A 91 16.47 -6.40 -21.96
CA ALA A 91 16.26 -7.48 -22.91
C ALA A 91 14.83 -8.04 -22.81
N ASP A 92 14.31 -8.18 -21.58
CA ASP A 92 12.93 -8.62 -21.31
C ASP A 92 12.30 -7.79 -20.18
N PRO A 93 11.45 -6.81 -20.50
CA PRO A 93 10.85 -5.91 -19.52
C PRO A 93 9.67 -6.55 -18.75
N LEU A 94 9.08 -7.63 -19.25
CA LEU A 94 7.85 -8.18 -18.66
C LEU A 94 8.06 -8.75 -17.24
N PRO A 95 9.09 -9.59 -16.97
CA PRO A 95 9.37 -10.08 -15.62
C PRO A 95 9.69 -8.96 -14.65
N TYR A 96 10.38 -7.91 -15.11
CA TYR A 96 10.67 -6.75 -14.28
C TYR A 96 9.39 -6.01 -13.86
N HIS A 97 8.45 -5.78 -14.78
CA HIS A 97 7.17 -5.15 -14.44
C HIS A 97 6.33 -6.00 -13.47
N GLN A 98 6.32 -7.31 -13.64
CA GLN A 98 5.67 -8.24 -12.71
C GLN A 98 6.34 -8.15 -11.32
N ALA A 99 7.67 -8.16 -11.25
CA ALA A 99 8.40 -8.03 -10.00
C ALA A 99 8.15 -6.67 -9.30
N VAL A 100 8.09 -5.58 -10.06
CA VAL A 100 7.70 -4.24 -9.57
C VAL A 100 6.29 -4.26 -8.99
N SER A 101 5.33 -4.89 -9.67
CA SER A 101 3.96 -5.00 -9.18
C SER A 101 3.87 -5.77 -7.85
N ILE A 102 4.64 -6.86 -7.71
CA ILE A 102 4.68 -7.63 -6.46
C ILE A 102 5.34 -6.79 -5.36
N LEU A 103 6.47 -6.13 -5.65
CA LEU A 103 7.17 -5.29 -4.69
C LEU A 103 6.28 -4.14 -4.17
N LEU A 104 5.51 -3.51 -5.06
CA LEU A 104 4.56 -2.46 -4.67
C LEU A 104 3.52 -2.98 -3.67
N GLN A 105 2.96 -4.17 -3.92
CA GLN A 105 1.99 -4.79 -3.03
C GLN A 105 2.62 -5.17 -1.68
N TYR A 106 3.86 -5.67 -1.70
CA TYR A 106 4.64 -5.92 -0.50
C TYR A 106 4.83 -4.66 0.35
N ILE A 107 5.27 -3.55 -0.24
CA ILE A 107 5.49 -2.31 0.50
C ILE A 107 4.18 -1.81 1.10
N LEU A 108 3.08 -1.87 0.36
CA LEU A 108 1.76 -1.49 0.88
C LEU A 108 1.36 -2.35 2.09
N SER A 109 1.54 -3.67 2.01
CA SER A 109 1.29 -4.60 3.13
C SER A 109 2.18 -4.31 4.33
N LEU A 110 3.46 -4.02 4.10
CA LEU A 110 4.43 -3.66 5.14
C LEU A 110 4.01 -2.37 5.87
N VAL A 111 3.71 -1.31 5.12
CA VAL A 111 3.25 -0.03 5.70
C VAL A 111 1.96 -0.26 6.49
N CYS A 112 1.01 -1.02 5.94
CA CYS A 112 -0.26 -1.33 6.60
C CYS A 112 -0.05 -2.01 7.96
N VAL A 113 0.77 -3.05 8.04
CA VAL A 113 1.01 -3.75 9.32
C VAL A 113 1.87 -2.92 10.27
N ARG A 114 2.94 -2.30 9.76
CA ARG A 114 3.91 -1.58 10.60
C ARG A 114 3.31 -0.33 11.25
N SER A 115 2.46 0.39 10.53
CA SER A 115 1.73 1.54 11.07
C SER A 115 0.50 1.18 11.91
N VAL A 116 0.26 -0.13 12.11
CA VAL A 116 -1.00 -0.71 12.61
C VAL A 116 -2.18 0.01 11.98
N CYS A 117 -2.23 -0.18 10.67
CA CYS A 117 -3.20 0.29 9.71
C CYS A 117 -3.45 1.79 9.77
N PHE A 118 -2.35 2.54 9.77
CA PHE A 118 -2.30 3.99 9.57
C PHE A 118 -2.77 4.82 10.76
N GLY A 119 -2.84 4.24 11.95
CA GLY A 119 -3.08 4.97 13.20
C GLY A 119 -1.80 5.52 13.84
N ASP A 120 -0.67 4.84 13.66
CA ASP A 120 0.60 5.22 14.28
C ASP A 120 1.35 6.27 13.45
N SER A 121 1.26 7.54 13.87
CA SER A 121 1.90 8.67 13.19
C SER A 121 3.43 8.59 13.20
N ALA A 122 4.04 8.08 14.27
CA ALA A 122 5.49 7.92 14.36
C ALA A 122 5.99 6.86 13.37
N ALA A 123 5.32 5.70 13.33
CA ALA A 123 5.63 4.65 12.36
C ALA A 123 5.40 5.12 10.91
N LEU A 124 4.36 5.91 10.64
CA LEU A 124 4.14 6.49 9.31
C LEU A 124 5.27 7.45 8.90
N GLN A 125 5.78 8.26 9.83
CA GLN A 125 6.90 9.15 9.58
C GLN A 125 8.19 8.37 9.25
N GLU A 126 8.49 7.31 10.01
CA GLU A 126 9.64 6.42 9.74
C GLU A 126 9.54 5.77 8.35
N MET A 127 8.31 5.50 7.89
CA MET A 127 8.03 4.85 6.61
C MET A 127 8.01 5.80 5.40
N THR A 128 8.42 7.06 5.55
CA THR A 128 8.47 8.03 4.43
C THR A 128 9.24 7.51 3.22
N ALA A 129 10.36 6.80 3.43
CA ALA A 129 11.12 6.20 2.35
C ALA A 129 10.31 5.13 1.58
N ALA A 130 9.55 4.31 2.29
CA ALA A 130 8.68 3.32 1.68
C ALA A 130 7.56 3.95 0.84
N PHE A 131 7.00 5.09 1.28
CA PHE A 131 6.04 5.84 0.48
C PHE A 131 6.64 6.43 -0.80
N ARG A 132 7.90 6.90 -0.75
CA ARG A 132 8.62 7.32 -1.96
C ARG A 132 8.81 6.16 -2.93
N ASP A 133 9.14 4.97 -2.42
CA ASP A 133 9.23 3.77 -3.25
C ASP A 133 7.88 3.39 -3.87
N ILE A 134 6.76 3.52 -3.14
CA ILE A 134 5.42 3.33 -3.69
C ILE A 134 5.20 4.23 -4.91
N VAL A 135 5.47 5.53 -4.79
CA VAL A 135 5.28 6.50 -5.88
C VAL A 135 6.18 6.14 -7.08
N ARG A 136 7.46 5.83 -6.83
CA ARG A 136 8.43 5.44 -7.86
C ARG A 136 8.00 4.17 -8.61
N LEU A 137 7.62 3.12 -7.89
CA LEU A 137 7.21 1.84 -8.47
C LEU A 137 5.90 1.98 -9.24
N ALA A 138 4.95 2.76 -8.71
CA ALA A 138 3.72 3.08 -9.42
C ALA A 138 3.99 3.83 -10.73
N GLU A 139 4.91 4.80 -10.75
CA GLU A 139 5.26 5.52 -11.96
C GLU A 139 5.82 4.59 -13.05
N ILE A 140 6.63 3.60 -12.67
CA ILE A 140 7.13 2.56 -13.59
C ILE A 140 5.96 1.76 -14.19
N MET A 141 5.02 1.31 -13.36
CA MET A 141 3.87 0.53 -13.82
C MET A 141 3.00 1.30 -14.80
N VAL A 142 2.87 2.61 -14.59
CA VAL A 142 1.91 3.43 -15.31
C VAL A 142 2.53 4.11 -16.55
N SER A 143 3.84 4.35 -16.56
CA SER A 143 4.55 4.89 -17.72
C SER A 143 4.48 4.00 -18.96
N ASN A 144 4.25 2.70 -18.77
CA ASN A 144 4.12 1.69 -19.83
C ASN A 144 2.67 1.51 -20.34
N GLN A 145 1.72 2.30 -19.86
CA GLN A 145 0.34 2.28 -20.35
C GLN A 145 0.24 3.01 -21.71
N PRO A 146 -0.57 2.52 -22.67
CA PRO A 146 -0.79 3.21 -23.93
C PRO A 146 -1.42 4.58 -23.68
N LYS A 147 -0.73 5.64 -24.12
CA LYS A 147 -1.20 7.04 -24.07
C LYS A 147 -1.76 7.41 -25.45
N GLY A 148 -3.05 7.68 -25.56
CA GLY A 148 -3.65 8.11 -26.83
C GLY A 148 -5.05 8.68 -26.69
N PRO A 149 -5.50 9.58 -27.60
CA PRO A 149 -6.87 10.07 -27.60
C PRO A 149 -7.82 8.90 -27.86
N GLY A 150 -8.65 8.57 -26.86
CA GLY A 150 -9.47 7.36 -26.86
C GLY A 150 -8.95 6.20 -25.99
N SER A 151 -7.84 6.37 -25.26
CA SER A 151 -7.45 5.43 -24.21
C SER A 151 -8.51 5.46 -23.10
N ALA A 152 -9.47 4.54 -23.17
CA ALA A 152 -10.47 4.35 -22.15
C ALA A 152 -9.79 4.15 -20.78
N LYS A 153 -10.49 4.51 -19.69
CA LYS A 153 -10.07 4.17 -18.31
C LYS A 153 -9.58 2.72 -18.30
N VAL A 154 -8.30 2.51 -18.00
CA VAL A 154 -7.76 1.14 -17.98
C VAL A 154 -8.39 0.42 -16.79
N PHE A 155 -9.08 -0.67 -17.05
CA PHE A 155 -9.59 -1.56 -16.03
C PHE A 155 -8.61 -2.73 -15.87
N THR A 156 -8.10 -2.93 -14.66
CA THR A 156 -7.35 -4.15 -14.32
C THR A 156 -8.06 -4.86 -13.17
N MET A 157 -8.12 -6.20 -13.22
CA MET A 157 -8.70 -6.99 -12.15
C MET A 157 -7.69 -7.26 -11.01
N ASP A 158 -6.42 -6.96 -11.26
CA ASP A 158 -5.32 -7.11 -10.32
C ASP A 158 -5.25 -5.94 -9.33
N ASN A 159 -4.56 -6.16 -8.20
CA ASN A 159 -4.17 -5.11 -7.26
C ASN A 159 -3.13 -4.19 -7.91
N GLY A 160 -3.60 -3.27 -8.77
CA GLY A 160 -2.79 -2.22 -9.39
C GLY A 160 -2.37 -1.13 -8.39
N PRO A 161 -1.69 -0.07 -8.87
CA PRO A 161 -1.05 0.90 -7.99
C PRO A 161 -2.02 1.86 -7.30
N THR A 162 -3.31 1.86 -7.67
CA THR A 162 -4.27 2.86 -7.19
C THR A 162 -4.39 2.92 -5.67
N LEU A 163 -4.54 1.77 -5.00
CA LEU A 163 -4.66 1.74 -3.53
C LEU A 163 -3.35 2.19 -2.86
N ALA A 164 -2.20 1.77 -3.37
CA ALA A 164 -0.91 2.16 -2.81
C ALA A 164 -0.69 3.67 -2.92
N LEU A 165 -1.04 4.26 -4.07
CA LEU A 165 -0.97 5.71 -4.28
C LEU A 165 -1.96 6.48 -3.41
N PHE A 166 -3.17 5.96 -3.21
CA PHE A 166 -4.12 6.57 -2.28
C PHE A 166 -3.58 6.64 -0.85
N VAL A 167 -3.01 5.53 -0.40
CA VAL A 167 -2.44 5.41 0.93
C VAL A 167 -1.24 6.35 1.06
N ALA A 168 -0.38 6.46 0.04
CA ALA A 168 0.70 7.46 0.02
C ALA A 168 0.17 8.91 0.07
N ALA A 169 -0.86 9.22 -0.73
CA ALA A 169 -1.46 10.56 -0.80
C ALA A 169 -2.13 11.01 0.50
N THR A 170 -2.65 10.06 1.29
CA THR A 170 -3.46 10.37 2.48
C THR A 170 -2.76 10.11 3.81
N LYS A 171 -1.80 9.19 3.86
CA LYS A 171 -1.18 8.73 5.12
C LYS A 171 0.28 9.08 5.27
N CYS A 172 1.01 9.40 4.19
CA CYS A 172 2.39 9.86 4.32
C CYS A 172 2.42 11.22 5.04
N THR A 173 3.39 11.44 5.93
CA THR A 173 3.56 12.72 6.64
C THR A 173 4.31 13.76 5.81
N ASP A 174 5.09 13.32 4.81
CA ASP A 174 5.82 14.19 3.87
C ASP A 174 4.88 14.73 2.77
N LEU A 175 4.71 16.06 2.74
CA LEU A 175 3.81 16.74 1.81
C LEU A 175 4.23 16.61 0.34
N GLY A 176 5.53 16.50 0.06
CA GLY A 176 6.03 16.32 -1.30
C GLY A 176 5.61 14.96 -1.85
N VAL A 177 5.78 13.91 -1.05
CA VAL A 177 5.37 12.55 -1.42
C VAL A 177 3.85 12.45 -1.64
N ARG A 178 3.06 13.13 -0.80
CA ARG A 178 1.60 13.19 -0.99
C ARG A 178 1.24 13.88 -2.31
N ALA A 179 1.88 15.01 -2.60
CA ALA A 179 1.63 15.77 -3.84
C ALA A 179 2.00 14.95 -5.08
N ASP A 180 3.13 14.25 -5.06
CA ASP A 180 3.57 13.38 -6.15
C ASP A 180 2.58 12.22 -6.38
N ALA A 181 2.09 11.60 -5.30
CA ALA A 181 1.07 10.55 -5.39
C ALA A 181 -0.24 11.06 -5.98
N VAL A 182 -0.72 12.24 -5.57
CA VAL A 182 -1.92 12.89 -6.14
C VAL A 182 -1.72 13.23 -7.62
N ALA A 183 -0.56 13.79 -7.97
CA ALA A 183 -0.24 14.11 -9.36
C ALA A 183 -0.25 12.86 -10.24
N LEU A 184 0.27 11.73 -9.73
CA LEU A 184 0.28 10.47 -10.45
C LEU A 184 -1.12 9.86 -10.60
N LEU A 185 -1.97 9.92 -9.57
CA LEU A 185 -3.38 9.50 -9.66
C LEU A 185 -4.15 10.30 -10.72
N ASN A 186 -3.92 11.62 -10.80
CA ASN A 186 -4.57 12.50 -11.77
C ASN A 186 -4.12 12.24 -13.21
N ARG A 187 -2.82 12.01 -13.41
CA ARG A 187 -2.23 11.77 -14.73
C ARG A 187 -2.71 10.47 -15.37
N PHE A 188 -3.25 9.55 -14.56
CA PHE A 188 -3.57 8.19 -14.98
C PHE A 188 -4.92 7.72 -14.45
N PRO A 189 -6.04 8.16 -15.08
CA PRO A 189 -7.38 7.71 -14.72
C PRO A 189 -7.53 6.20 -14.97
N ARG A 190 -7.61 5.43 -13.89
CA ARG A 190 -7.59 3.96 -13.88
C ARG A 190 -8.63 3.42 -12.91
N ARG A 191 -9.09 2.20 -13.18
CA ARG A 191 -9.88 1.42 -12.24
C ARG A 191 -9.22 0.07 -11.98
N ASP A 192 -8.61 -0.07 -10.82
CA ASP A 192 -8.03 -1.34 -10.35
C ASP A 192 -9.10 -2.07 -9.51
N ALA A 193 -9.88 -2.92 -10.18
CA ALA A 193 -11.06 -3.60 -9.65
C ALA A 193 -12.06 -2.63 -8.97
N PHE A 194 -12.02 -2.56 -7.64
CA PHE A 194 -12.89 -1.70 -6.82
C PHE A 194 -12.38 -0.25 -6.73
N TRP A 195 -11.09 0.00 -7.01
CA TRP A 195 -10.44 1.29 -6.81
C TRP A 195 -10.47 2.13 -8.08
N ASP A 196 -11.27 3.20 -8.12
CA ASP A 196 -11.25 4.21 -9.20
C ASP A 196 -10.37 5.39 -8.78
N THR A 197 -9.33 5.69 -9.57
CA THR A 197 -8.35 6.72 -9.20
C THR A 197 -8.96 8.11 -9.04
N MET A 198 -10.02 8.45 -9.78
CA MET A 198 -10.67 9.77 -9.67
C MET A 198 -11.51 9.87 -8.40
N ALA A 199 -12.28 8.82 -8.07
CA ALA A 199 -13.04 8.76 -6.82
C ALA A 199 -12.10 8.84 -5.60
N VAL A 200 -11.00 8.09 -5.68
CA VAL A 200 -9.96 8.02 -4.66
C VAL A 200 -9.18 9.34 -4.53
N MET A 201 -8.87 10.00 -5.63
CA MET A 201 -8.22 11.31 -5.63
C MET A 201 -9.09 12.38 -4.97
N ASN A 202 -10.38 12.42 -5.27
CA ASN A 202 -11.30 13.38 -4.65
C ASN A 202 -11.36 13.22 -3.12
N LEU A 203 -11.32 11.97 -2.63
CA LEU A 203 -11.21 11.68 -1.20
C LEU A 203 -9.85 12.10 -0.63
N ALA A 204 -8.77 11.90 -1.38
CA ALA A 204 -7.44 12.30 -0.93
C ALA A 204 -7.33 13.83 -0.81
N THR A 205 -7.81 14.58 -1.80
CA THR A 205 -7.74 16.05 -1.79
C THR A 205 -8.60 16.68 -0.72
N SER A 206 -9.75 16.08 -0.36
CA SER A 206 -10.57 16.57 0.76
C SER A 206 -9.89 16.39 2.13
N THR A 207 -9.04 15.36 2.29
CA THR A 207 -8.23 15.17 3.51
C THR A 207 -7.01 16.09 3.59
N VAL A 208 -6.59 16.71 2.48
CA VAL A 208 -5.47 17.67 2.42
C VAL A 208 -5.93 19.09 2.74
N ASN A 209 -7.20 19.42 2.50
CA ASN A 209 -7.78 20.76 2.72
C ASN A 209 -8.96 20.70 3.73
N PRO A 210 -8.74 20.93 5.04
CA PRO A 210 -9.82 21.13 5.99
C PRO A 210 -10.45 22.54 5.92
N ALA A 211 -10.19 23.32 4.87
CA ALA A 211 -10.68 24.69 4.73
C ALA A 211 -11.62 24.84 3.53
N CYS A 212 -12.88 24.42 3.70
CA CYS A 212 -14.05 24.95 2.98
C CYS A 212 -15.34 24.44 3.63
N ASP A 213 -15.48 24.65 4.94
CA ASP A 213 -16.78 24.66 5.63
C ASP A 213 -16.76 25.84 6.61
N GLN A 214 -16.74 27.05 6.06
CA GLN A 214 -17.11 28.30 6.73
C GLN A 214 -17.25 29.42 5.69
N ASN A 215 -18.37 29.39 4.97
CA ASN A 215 -19.28 30.54 4.73
C ASN A 215 -20.40 30.14 3.76
#